data_AF-A0A6J4L2G5-F1
#
_entry.id   AF-A0A6J4L2G5-F1
#
_cell.length_a   1.000
_cell.length_b   1.000
_cell.length_c   1.000
_cell.angle_alpha   90.00
_cell.angle_beta   90.00
_cell.angle_gamma   90.00
#
_symmetry.space_group_name_H-M   'P 1'
#
loop_
_entity.id
_entity.type
_entity.pdbx_description
1 polymer ?
#
loop_
_entity_poly.entity_id
_entity_poly.type
_entity_poly.pdbx_seq_one_letter_code
_entity_poly.pdbx_strand_id
1 'polypeptide(L)'
;MKTFTSRLAAAAAICPLLVGGGLVASGAQAQGQGSDHTRVVLKPSVTETLEDAGVEATAINGAYAYLFKGTIAIHFNETSQRNGVLKHNGGVVLKSDSGRVSLRRLVVNLNKDRVTALVNGDQRARVLTVSTPSRRPQLGRLRLKLTGVAAGVLNDAFGTRFERKDTLAYATAFGRD
;
A
#
# COMPACT_ATOMS: atom_id res chain seq x y z
N MET A 1 -47.94 0.90 -32.52
CA MET A 1 -48.52 2.19 -32.08
C MET A 1 -49.03 2.07 -30.66
N LYS A 2 -48.30 2.60 -29.67
CA LYS A 2 -48.82 3.06 -28.38
C LYS A 2 -47.96 4.24 -27.93
N THR A 3 -48.51 5.41 -28.12
CA THR A 3 -48.00 6.73 -27.75
C THR A 3 -48.08 6.87 -26.23
N PHE A 4 -46.99 7.19 -25.56
CA PHE A 4 -47.02 7.64 -24.17
C PHE A 4 -46.47 9.05 -24.06
N THR A 5 -47.40 9.93 -23.72
CA THR A 5 -47.27 11.38 -23.59
C THR A 5 -46.72 11.74 -22.22
N SER A 6 -45.64 12.53 -22.25
CA SER A 6 -45.17 13.57 -21.32
C SER A 6 -45.69 13.63 -19.89
N ARG A 7 -44.76 13.82 -18.93
CA ARG A 7 -44.78 15.00 -18.04
C ARG A 7 -43.38 15.48 -17.67
N LEU A 8 -43.19 16.78 -17.85
CA LEU A 8 -42.13 17.62 -17.28
C LEU A 8 -42.13 17.52 -15.75
N ALA A 9 -40.94 17.48 -15.16
CA ALA A 9 -40.66 18.16 -13.90
C ALA A 9 -39.24 18.72 -13.97
N ALA A 10 -39.16 20.04 -14.19
CA ALA A 10 -37.93 20.79 -14.03
C ALA A 10 -37.73 21.04 -12.53
N ALA A 11 -36.59 20.59 -11.99
CA ALA A 11 -36.07 21.02 -10.71
C ALA A 11 -34.60 21.40 -10.91
N ALA A 12 -34.37 22.69 -11.12
CA ALA A 12 -33.06 23.30 -11.10
C ALA A 12 -32.59 23.39 -9.64
N ALA A 13 -31.56 22.63 -9.29
CA ALA A 13 -30.77 22.85 -8.09
C ALA A 13 -29.29 22.80 -8.50
N ILE A 14 -28.76 23.97 -8.81
CA ILE A 14 -27.33 24.19 -9.04
C ILE A 14 -26.67 24.21 -7.66
N CYS A 15 -26.13 23.07 -7.22
CA CYS A 15 -25.18 23.01 -6.12
C CYS A 15 -23.76 23.13 -6.71
N PRO A 16 -22.93 24.10 -6.27
CA PRO A 16 -21.52 24.09 -6.58
C PRO A 16 -20.87 22.93 -5.82
N LEU A 17 -20.55 21.84 -6.52
CA LEU A 17 -19.78 20.74 -5.97
C LEU A 17 -18.33 21.22 -5.83
N LEU A 18 -17.91 21.45 -4.59
CA LEU A 18 -16.54 21.76 -4.23
C LEU A 18 -15.59 20.72 -4.84
N VAL A 19 -14.78 21.17 -5.81
CA VAL A 19 -13.52 20.50 -6.19
C VAL A 19 -12.54 20.81 -5.06
N GLY A 20 -12.35 19.83 -4.19
CA GLY A 20 -11.49 19.95 -3.01
C GLY A 20 -11.35 18.60 -2.32
N GLY A 21 -10.95 17.58 -3.08
CA GLY A 21 -10.59 16.26 -2.56
C GLY A 21 -9.29 16.33 -1.77
N GLY A 22 -9.33 16.93 -0.59
CA GLY A 22 -8.27 16.82 0.39
C GLY A 22 -8.25 15.38 0.92
N LEU A 23 -7.14 14.69 0.73
CA LEU A 23 -6.81 13.46 1.43
C LEU A 23 -6.96 13.68 2.94
N VAL A 24 -8.11 13.28 3.50
CA VAL A 24 -8.31 13.21 4.94
C VAL A 24 -7.53 12.01 5.46
N ALA A 25 -6.28 12.27 5.89
CA ALA A 25 -5.56 11.38 6.76
C ALA A 25 -6.31 11.33 8.10
N SER A 26 -7.22 10.38 8.26
CA SER A 26 -7.87 10.10 9.54
C SER A 26 -6.82 9.58 10.53
N GLY A 27 -6.24 10.51 11.29
CA GLY A 27 -5.31 10.22 12.37
C GLY A 27 -6.07 9.71 13.59
N ALA A 28 -6.16 8.38 13.73
CA ALA A 28 -6.35 7.76 15.02
C ALA A 28 -5.07 6.99 15.35
N GLN A 29 -4.21 7.55 16.20
CA GLN A 29 -3.15 6.76 16.83
C GLN A 29 -3.02 7.09 18.32
N ALA A 30 -3.52 6.13 19.10
CA ALA A 30 -3.07 5.85 20.44
C ALA A 30 -1.54 5.75 20.46
N GLN A 31 -0.90 6.60 21.26
CA GLN A 31 0.53 6.54 21.54
C GLN A 31 0.82 5.35 22.45
N GLY A 32 1.09 4.19 21.85
CA GLY A 32 1.76 3.08 22.52
C GLY A 32 3.27 3.34 22.57
N GLN A 33 3.76 3.74 23.73
CA GLN A 33 5.19 3.86 24.05
C GLN A 33 5.93 2.53 23.75
N GLY A 34 6.96 2.57 22.91
CA GLY A 34 8.01 1.55 22.83
C GLY A 34 7.84 0.40 21.82
N SER A 35 7.12 0.57 20.71
CA SER A 35 6.88 -0.53 19.75
C SER A 35 7.87 -0.55 18.58
N ASP A 36 8.57 -1.68 18.43
CA ASP A 36 9.29 -2.03 17.22
C ASP A 36 8.33 -1.89 16.02
N HIS A 37 8.78 -1.17 14.99
CA HIS A 37 7.99 -0.94 13.81
C HIS A 37 8.83 -1.12 12.55
N THR A 38 8.15 -1.43 11.45
CA THR A 38 8.75 -1.38 10.12
C THR A 38 8.12 -0.25 9.33
N ARG A 39 8.95 0.68 8.90
CA ARG A 39 8.57 1.70 7.92
C ARG A 39 8.86 1.17 6.53
N VAL A 40 7.88 1.22 5.65
CA VAL A 40 8.00 0.91 4.23
C VAL A 40 7.70 2.17 3.43
N VAL A 41 8.69 2.67 2.70
CA VAL A 41 8.58 3.88 1.87
C VAL A 41 8.50 3.43 0.42
N LEU A 42 7.43 3.77 -0.29
CA LEU A 42 7.29 3.45 -1.70
C LEU A 42 8.40 4.13 -2.52
N LYS A 43 8.81 3.51 -3.63
CA LYS A 43 9.70 4.17 -4.58
C LYS A 43 8.89 5.29 -5.27
N PRO A 44 9.43 6.51 -5.44
CA PRO A 44 8.69 7.61 -6.07
C PRO A 44 8.04 7.25 -7.41
N SER A 45 8.79 6.61 -8.32
CA SER A 45 8.24 6.16 -9.61
C SER A 45 7.09 5.16 -9.50
N VAL A 46 7.03 4.38 -8.40
CA VAL A 46 5.93 3.45 -8.14
C VAL A 46 4.72 4.22 -7.64
N THR A 47 4.91 5.21 -6.77
CA THR A 47 3.83 6.12 -6.34
C THR A 47 3.21 6.82 -7.55
N GLU A 48 4.03 7.40 -8.44
CA GLU A 48 3.58 8.03 -9.69
C GLU A 48 2.79 7.03 -10.55
N THR A 49 3.30 5.82 -10.77
CA THR A 49 2.60 4.78 -11.56
C THR A 49 1.24 4.39 -10.94
N LEU A 50 1.16 4.33 -9.61
CA LEU A 50 -0.08 4.00 -8.91
C LEU A 50 -1.07 5.17 -8.99
N GLU A 51 -0.61 6.41 -8.84
CA GLU A 51 -1.42 7.62 -8.98
C GLU A 51 -1.98 7.76 -10.40
N ASP A 52 -1.15 7.55 -11.43
CA ASP A 52 -1.56 7.55 -12.84
C ASP A 52 -2.62 6.47 -13.14
N ALA A 53 -2.55 5.34 -12.42
CA ALA A 53 -3.53 4.26 -12.51
C ALA A 53 -4.78 4.48 -11.63
N GLY A 54 -4.88 5.63 -10.94
CA GLY A 54 -5.98 5.93 -10.02
C GLY A 54 -6.03 5.01 -8.81
N VAL A 55 -4.88 4.48 -8.38
CA VAL A 55 -4.78 3.56 -7.25
C VAL A 55 -4.52 4.33 -5.96
N GLU A 56 -5.49 4.26 -5.06
CA GLU A 56 -5.37 4.74 -3.69
C GLU A 56 -4.80 3.66 -2.77
N ALA A 57 -3.80 4.04 -1.96
CA ALA A 57 -3.22 3.16 -0.95
C ALA A 57 -3.73 3.52 0.45
N THR A 58 -4.54 2.65 1.04
CA THR A 58 -5.07 2.83 2.40
C THR A 58 -4.45 1.83 3.37
N ALA A 59 -3.84 2.31 4.44
CA ALA A 59 -3.36 1.45 5.52
C ALA A 59 -4.53 0.91 6.37
N ILE A 60 -4.42 -0.32 6.85
CA ILE A 60 -5.49 -1.01 7.59
C ILE A 60 -4.98 -1.77 8.82
N ASN A 61 -5.86 -2.07 9.77
CA ASN A 61 -5.63 -2.87 10.99
C ASN A 61 -4.42 -2.42 11.82
N GLY A 62 -4.31 -1.12 12.12
CA GLY A 62 -3.25 -0.55 12.95
C GLY A 62 -1.98 -0.15 12.19
N ALA A 63 -1.89 -0.44 10.89
CA ALA A 63 -0.96 0.26 10.02
C ALA A 63 -1.48 1.67 9.72
N TYR A 64 -0.58 2.60 9.46
CA TYR A 64 -0.92 3.96 9.03
C TYR A 64 -0.02 4.41 7.90
N ALA A 65 -0.57 5.22 6.98
CA ALA A 65 0.16 5.79 5.85
C ALA A 65 0.33 7.30 6.05
N TYR A 66 1.45 7.84 5.61
CA TYR A 66 1.74 9.28 5.64
C TYR A 66 2.74 9.65 4.54
N LEU A 67 2.81 10.94 4.22
CA LEU A 67 3.79 11.44 3.25
C LEU A 67 5.18 11.52 3.88
N PHE A 68 6.18 10.95 3.21
CA PHE A 68 7.57 10.97 3.63
C PHE A 68 8.46 11.24 2.42
N LYS A 69 9.18 12.37 2.44
CA LYS A 69 10.14 12.76 1.38
C LYS A 69 9.53 12.71 -0.03
N GLY A 70 8.30 13.21 -0.18
CA GLY A 70 7.62 13.29 -1.49
C GLY A 70 7.09 11.96 -2.01
N THR A 71 6.92 10.95 -1.15
CA THR A 71 6.29 9.67 -1.51
C THR A 71 5.50 9.14 -0.31
N ILE A 72 4.82 8.02 -0.47
CA ILE A 72 4.01 7.40 0.57
C ILE A 72 4.89 6.49 1.42
N ALA A 73 4.88 6.72 2.73
CA ALA A 73 5.39 5.79 3.73
C ALA A 73 4.24 5.11 4.46
N ILE A 74 4.42 3.83 4.76
CA ILE A 74 3.49 3.03 5.55
C ILE A 74 4.25 2.50 6.76
N HIS A 75 3.68 2.74 7.94
CA HIS A 75 4.16 2.16 9.18
C HIS A 75 3.36 0.90 9.51
N PHE A 76 4.10 -0.15 9.84
CA PHE A 76 3.56 -1.42 10.30
C PHE A 76 4.06 -1.68 11.72
N ASN A 77 3.12 -1.92 12.63
CA ASN A 77 3.45 -2.29 14.01
C ASN A 77 3.95 -3.73 14.03
N GLU A 78 5.12 -3.95 14.62
CA GLU A 78 5.64 -5.29 14.84
C GLU A 78 4.89 -5.96 16.00
N THR A 79 4.59 -7.24 15.84
CA THR A 79 3.91 -8.07 16.84
C THR A 79 4.82 -9.13 17.42
N SER A 80 5.89 -9.50 16.71
CA SER A 80 6.85 -10.50 17.14
C SER A 80 8.10 -10.45 16.27
N GLN A 81 9.25 -10.36 16.93
CA GLN A 81 10.57 -10.56 16.34
C GLN A 81 11.16 -11.88 16.85
N ARG A 82 11.48 -12.81 15.97
CA ARG A 82 12.20 -14.04 16.37
C ARG A 82 13.07 -14.55 15.25
N ASN A 83 14.36 -14.75 15.53
CA ASN A 83 15.32 -15.36 14.60
C ASN A 83 15.30 -14.72 13.20
N GLY A 84 15.36 -13.38 13.11
CA GLY A 84 15.32 -12.67 11.83
C GLY A 84 13.96 -12.72 11.10
N VAL A 85 12.90 -13.16 11.77
CA VAL A 85 11.52 -13.11 11.28
C VAL A 85 10.74 -12.05 12.05
N LEU A 86 10.22 -11.08 11.31
CA LEU A 86 9.43 -9.97 11.82
C LEU A 86 7.99 -10.17 11.38
N LYS A 87 7.09 -10.31 12.34
CA LYS A 87 5.64 -10.43 12.10
C LYS A 87 4.99 -9.09 12.38
N HIS A 88 4.20 -8.61 11.45
CA HIS A 88 3.52 -7.33 11.58
C HIS A 88 2.02 -7.53 11.72
N ASN A 89 1.41 -6.69 12.54
CA ASN A 89 -0.01 -6.43 12.41
C ASN A 89 -0.23 -5.39 11.31
N GLY A 90 -1.46 -5.29 10.84
CA GLY A 90 -1.81 -4.33 9.82
C GLY A 90 -1.72 -4.86 8.40
N GLY A 91 -1.86 -3.92 7.48
CA GLY A 91 -1.88 -4.18 6.07
C GLY A 91 -2.03 -2.91 5.25
N VAL A 92 -2.06 -3.11 3.94
CA VAL A 92 -2.38 -2.07 2.98
C VAL A 92 -3.44 -2.60 2.04
N VAL A 93 -4.38 -1.73 1.68
CA VAL A 93 -5.33 -1.93 0.60
C VAL A 93 -4.92 -0.99 -0.51
N LEU A 94 -4.72 -1.54 -1.69
CA LEU A 94 -4.61 -0.80 -2.94
C LEU A 94 -5.96 -0.91 -3.63
N LYS A 95 -6.58 0.21 -3.98
CA LYS A 95 -7.90 0.25 -4.60
C LYS A 95 -7.91 1.28 -5.74
N SER A 96 -8.48 0.90 -6.87
CA SER A 96 -8.87 1.80 -7.96
C SER A 96 -10.31 1.46 -8.38
N ASP A 97 -10.80 2.14 -9.42
CA ASP A 97 -12.08 1.77 -10.07
C ASP A 97 -11.99 0.41 -10.79
N SER A 98 -10.79 0.02 -11.22
CA SER A 98 -10.52 -1.23 -11.93
C SER A 98 -10.34 -2.43 -11.02
N GLY A 99 -9.96 -2.25 -9.76
CA GLY A 99 -9.68 -3.37 -8.88
C GLY A 99 -9.34 -3.05 -7.44
N ARG A 100 -9.17 -4.11 -6.66
CA ARG A 100 -8.77 -4.04 -5.25
C ARG A 100 -7.81 -5.16 -4.91
N VAL A 101 -6.67 -4.80 -4.33
CA VAL A 101 -5.68 -5.74 -3.78
C VAL A 101 -5.45 -5.40 -2.33
N SER A 102 -5.67 -6.34 -1.42
CA SER A 102 -5.35 -6.17 0.00
C SER A 102 -4.21 -7.08 0.43
N LEU A 103 -3.27 -6.50 1.18
CA LEU A 103 -2.12 -7.18 1.76
C LEU A 103 -2.24 -7.09 3.28
N ARG A 104 -2.34 -8.22 3.97
CA ARG A 104 -2.50 -8.27 5.44
C ARG A 104 -1.49 -9.21 6.08
N ARG A 105 -1.23 -9.03 7.38
CA ARG A 105 -0.38 -9.92 8.19
C ARG A 105 0.99 -10.17 7.55
N LEU A 106 1.69 -9.07 7.26
CA LEU A 106 3.01 -9.11 6.63
C LEU A 106 4.01 -9.83 7.55
N VAL A 107 4.74 -10.79 6.97
CA VAL A 107 5.84 -11.48 7.63
C VAL A 107 7.08 -11.29 6.79
N VAL A 108 8.05 -10.57 7.36
CA VAL A 108 9.36 -10.33 6.76
C VAL A 108 10.32 -11.36 7.34
N ASN A 109 10.93 -12.16 6.48
CA ASN A 109 11.95 -13.12 6.87
C ASN A 109 13.28 -12.66 6.27
N LEU A 110 14.13 -12.07 7.10
CA LEU A 110 15.44 -11.53 6.72
C LEU A 110 16.43 -12.65 6.38
N ASN A 111 16.35 -13.81 7.05
CA ASN A 111 17.24 -14.94 6.75
C ASN A 111 16.94 -15.59 5.39
N LYS A 112 15.71 -15.45 4.90
CA LYS A 112 15.24 -16.04 3.64
C LYS A 112 14.94 -14.97 2.57
N ASP A 113 15.35 -13.73 2.80
CA ASP A 113 15.19 -12.58 1.91
C ASP A 113 13.79 -12.45 1.29
N ARG A 114 12.73 -12.66 2.08
CA ARG A 114 11.37 -12.69 1.55
C ARG A 114 10.36 -12.01 2.46
N VAL A 115 9.36 -11.41 1.84
CA VAL A 115 8.16 -10.92 2.50
C VAL A 115 6.98 -11.75 2.02
N THR A 116 6.22 -12.26 2.98
CA THR A 116 4.95 -12.95 2.72
C THR A 116 3.81 -12.16 3.32
N ALA A 117 2.66 -12.17 2.66
CA ALA A 117 1.45 -11.52 3.13
C ALA A 117 0.24 -12.35 2.73
N LEU A 118 -0.88 -12.16 3.43
CA LEU A 118 -2.19 -12.59 2.96
C LEU A 118 -2.64 -11.63 1.88
N VAL A 119 -2.83 -12.14 0.66
CA VAL A 119 -3.37 -11.41 -0.48
C VAL A 119 -4.87 -11.66 -0.52
N ASN A 120 -5.66 -10.59 -0.52
CA ASN A 120 -7.13 -10.64 -0.57
C ASN A 120 -7.80 -11.48 0.53
N GLY A 121 -7.13 -11.65 1.67
CA GLY A 121 -7.68 -12.30 2.86
C GLY A 121 -7.34 -13.78 3.00
N ASP A 122 -7.23 -14.51 1.88
CA ASP A 122 -7.32 -15.98 1.92
C ASP A 122 -5.98 -16.68 1.62
N GLN A 123 -5.13 -16.08 0.79
CA GLN A 123 -3.93 -16.76 0.30
C GLN A 123 -2.64 -16.11 0.80
N ARG A 124 -1.82 -16.89 1.53
CA ARG A 124 -0.48 -16.44 1.91
C ARG A 124 0.48 -16.62 0.74
N ALA A 125 0.89 -15.52 0.13
CA ALA A 125 1.80 -15.52 -1.00
C ALA A 125 3.11 -14.81 -0.66
N ARG A 126 4.18 -15.18 -1.38
CA ARG A 126 5.43 -14.40 -1.39
C ARG A 126 5.23 -13.20 -2.30
N VAL A 127 5.06 -12.04 -1.68
CA VAL A 127 4.76 -10.79 -2.39
C VAL A 127 6.03 -10.01 -2.73
N LEU A 128 7.03 -10.05 -1.85
CA LEU A 128 8.26 -9.29 -2.06
C LEU A 128 9.50 -10.13 -1.75
N THR A 129 10.61 -9.71 -2.33
CA THR A 129 11.96 -10.18 -2.02
C THR A 129 12.70 -9.04 -1.34
N VAL A 130 13.41 -9.36 -0.27
CA VAL A 130 14.26 -8.40 0.45
C VAL A 130 15.64 -8.40 -0.21
N SER A 131 16.25 -7.25 -0.38
CA SER A 131 17.59 -7.12 -0.94
C SER A 131 18.35 -6.02 -0.20
N THR A 132 19.57 -6.34 0.19
CA THR A 132 20.50 -5.42 0.88
C THR A 132 21.82 -5.32 0.11
N PRO A 133 22.55 -4.20 0.22
CA PRO A 133 22.15 -2.94 0.84
C PRO A 133 21.24 -2.10 -0.08
N SER A 134 20.48 -1.17 0.51
CA SER A 134 19.81 -0.10 -0.25
C SER A 134 20.81 0.95 -0.73
N ARG A 135 20.65 1.41 -1.98
CA ARG A 135 21.37 2.58 -2.52
C ARG A 135 20.75 3.93 -2.10
N ARG A 136 19.61 3.89 -1.39
CA ARG A 136 18.89 5.07 -0.89
C ARG A 136 18.65 4.91 0.62
N PRO A 137 19.70 4.98 1.46
CA PRO A 137 19.58 4.76 2.90
C PRO A 137 18.57 5.70 3.56
N GLN A 138 18.38 6.90 2.99
CA GLN A 138 17.45 7.91 3.46
C GLN A 138 15.96 7.54 3.30
N LEU A 139 15.64 6.52 2.48
CA LEU A 139 14.29 5.97 2.31
C LEU A 139 14.14 4.62 3.03
N GLY A 140 15.24 3.91 3.23
CA GLY A 140 15.28 2.66 3.96
C GLY A 140 16.54 1.88 3.68
N ARG A 141 16.91 1.00 4.61
CA ARG A 141 18.13 0.18 4.53
C ARG A 141 17.94 -1.05 3.64
N LEU A 142 16.70 -1.52 3.52
CA LEU A 142 16.31 -2.69 2.73
C LEU A 142 15.63 -2.24 1.44
N ARG A 143 15.82 -2.98 0.35
CA ARG A 143 15.01 -2.86 -0.88
C ARG A 143 13.99 -3.98 -0.90
N LEU A 144 12.73 -3.62 -1.12
CA LEU A 144 11.65 -4.56 -1.33
C LEU A 144 11.36 -4.64 -2.83
N LYS A 145 11.57 -5.83 -3.40
CA LYS A 145 11.41 -6.08 -4.83
C LYS A 145 10.19 -6.96 -5.09
N LEU A 146 9.45 -6.67 -6.16
CA LEU A 146 8.31 -7.47 -6.58
C LEU A 146 8.72 -8.88 -6.98
N THR A 147 7.92 -9.86 -6.56
CA THR A 147 7.93 -11.18 -7.18
C THR A 147 7.14 -11.15 -8.48
N GLY A 148 7.33 -12.16 -9.34
CA GLY A 148 6.53 -12.26 -10.57
C GLY A 148 5.03 -12.37 -10.26
N VAL A 149 4.67 -13.08 -9.19
CA VAL A 149 3.28 -13.20 -8.72
C VAL A 149 2.72 -11.84 -8.29
N ALA A 150 3.47 -11.07 -7.49
CA ALA A 150 2.99 -9.76 -7.05
C ALA A 150 2.90 -8.76 -8.20
N ALA A 151 3.87 -8.77 -9.12
CA ALA A 151 3.81 -7.94 -10.33
C ALA A 151 2.59 -8.29 -11.18
N GLY A 152 2.34 -9.59 -11.43
CA GLY A 152 1.15 -10.05 -12.15
C GLY A 152 -0.14 -9.58 -11.51
N VAL A 153 -0.31 -9.77 -10.19
CA VAL A 153 -1.51 -9.33 -9.46
C VAL A 153 -1.72 -7.81 -9.56
N LEU A 154 -0.66 -7.00 -9.50
CA LEU A 154 -0.77 -5.54 -9.63
C LEU A 154 -1.08 -5.11 -11.07
N ASN A 155 -0.48 -5.77 -12.06
CA ASN A 155 -0.72 -5.49 -13.46
C ASN A 155 -2.15 -5.87 -13.85
N ASP A 156 -2.63 -7.03 -13.40
CA ASP A 156 -3.99 -7.51 -13.65
C ASP A 156 -5.04 -6.64 -12.95
N ALA A 157 -4.78 -6.21 -11.70
CA ALA A 157 -5.73 -5.41 -10.93
C ALA A 157 -5.82 -3.94 -11.40
N PHE A 158 -4.70 -3.37 -11.87
CA PHE A 158 -4.59 -1.92 -12.08
C PHE A 158 -4.14 -1.51 -13.49
N GLY A 159 -3.93 -2.45 -14.41
CA GLY A 159 -3.45 -2.15 -15.76
C GLY A 159 -2.02 -1.61 -15.80
N THR A 160 -1.24 -1.85 -14.74
CA THR A 160 0.15 -1.39 -14.61
C THR A 160 1.13 -2.31 -15.35
N ARG A 161 2.41 -1.91 -15.43
CA ARG A 161 3.46 -2.65 -16.15
C ARG A 161 4.67 -2.96 -15.26
N PHE A 162 4.43 -3.42 -14.05
CA PHE A 162 5.50 -3.84 -13.16
C PHE A 162 6.15 -5.14 -13.62
N GLU A 163 7.46 -5.25 -13.43
CA GLU A 163 8.24 -6.43 -13.73
C GLU A 163 8.74 -7.14 -12.47
N ARG A 164 9.07 -8.42 -12.63
CA ARG A 164 9.74 -9.18 -11.57
C ARG A 164 11.08 -8.51 -11.23
N LYS A 165 11.38 -8.37 -9.94
CA LYS A 165 12.57 -7.69 -9.36
C LYS A 165 12.50 -6.16 -9.37
N ASP A 166 11.43 -5.55 -9.87
CA ASP A 166 11.23 -4.12 -9.70
C ASP A 166 11.21 -3.74 -8.23
N THR A 167 11.88 -2.63 -7.90
CA THR A 167 11.91 -2.13 -6.52
C THR A 167 10.62 -1.38 -6.24
N LEU A 168 9.74 -2.01 -5.48
CA LEU A 168 8.47 -1.43 -5.06
C LEU A 168 8.69 -0.36 -4.00
N ALA A 169 9.52 -0.68 -3.01
CA ALA A 169 9.66 0.11 -1.81
C ALA A 169 11.03 -0.09 -1.14
N TYR A 170 11.31 0.77 -0.18
CA TYR A 170 12.43 0.70 0.73
C TYR A 170 11.90 0.46 2.13
N ALA A 171 12.60 -0.31 2.95
CA ALA A 171 12.17 -0.55 4.32
C ALA A 171 13.27 -0.27 5.34
N THR A 172 12.83 0.27 6.47
CA THR A 172 13.60 0.31 7.72
C THR A 172 12.82 -0.49 8.74
N ALA A 173 13.38 -1.62 9.16
CA ALA A 173 12.91 -2.37 10.32
C ALA A 173 13.71 -1.88 11.54
N PHE A 174 13.02 -1.58 12.64
CA PHE A 174 13.65 -1.02 13.83
C PHE A 174 14.57 -2.00 14.58
N GLY A 175 15.49 -1.36 15.32
CA GLY A 175 16.66 -1.92 16.01
C GLY A 175 17.99 -1.26 15.60
N ARG A 176 18.08 -0.55 14.47
CA ARG A 176 19.28 0.19 14.04
C ARG A 176 18.93 1.38 13.13
N ASP A 177 18.56 2.50 13.75
CA ASP A 177 18.75 3.82 13.14
C ASP A 177 20.25 4.18 13.12
#